data_AF-A0A8S2UIQ3-F1
#
_entry.id   AF-A0A8S2UIQ3-F1
#
_cell.length_a   1.000
_cell.length_b   1.000
_cell.length_c   1.000
_cell.angle_alpha   90.00
_cell.angle_beta   90.00
_cell.angle_gamma   90.00
#
_symmetry.space_group_name_H-M   'P 1'
#
loop_
_entity.id
_entity.type
_entity.pdbx_description
1 polymer ?
#
loop_
_entity_poly.entity_id
_entity_poly.type
_entity_poly.pdbx_seq_one_letter_code
_entity_poly.pdbx_strand_id
1 'polypeptide(L)'
;HDEETTRAVKAAESLVDKEHVNANATPFTSGEDFAYFLKKKPGDCMYMGNGIDAGALHSSIYIFNDESMPFGVGYWISLVQQELKPSVL
;
A
#
# COMPACT_ATOMS: atom_id res chain seq x y z
N HIS A 1 9.98 8.00 2.64
CA HIS A 1 9.84 9.24 3.41
C HIS A 1 9.23 8.84 4.73
N ASP A 2 9.96 8.95 5.84
CA ASP A 2 9.66 8.17 7.06
C ASP A 2 8.29 8.50 7.68
N GLU A 3 7.88 9.78 7.64
CA GLU A 3 6.58 10.21 8.17
C GLU A 3 5.41 9.69 7.34
N GLU A 4 5.49 9.73 6.02
CA GLU A 4 4.47 9.20 5.11
C GLU A 4 4.40 7.67 5.18
N THR A 5 5.56 7.00 5.25
CA THR A 5 5.63 5.55 5.44
C THR A 5 5.00 5.16 6.78
N THR A 6 5.25 5.91 7.86
CA THR A 6 4.62 5.67 9.17
C THR A 6 3.09 5.80 9.10
N ARG A 7 2.57 6.81 8.40
CA ARG A 7 1.12 7.01 8.20
C ARG A 7 0.50 5.90 7.36
N ALA A 8 1.14 5.51 6.26
CA ALA A 8 0.72 4.40 5.41
C ALA A 8 0.69 3.08 6.20
N VAL A 9 1.74 2.77 6.96
CA VAL A 9 1.80 1.58 7.82
C VAL A 9 0.64 1.59 8.82
N LYS A 10 0.42 2.69 9.54
CA LYS A 10 -0.67 2.80 10.51
C LYS A 10 -2.05 2.59 9.85
N ALA A 11 -2.26 3.12 8.65
CA ALA A 11 -3.51 2.93 7.90
C ALA A 11 -3.74 1.45 7.54
N ALA A 12 -2.69 0.75 7.11
CA ALA A 12 -2.74 -0.68 6.81
C ALA A 12 -2.92 -1.54 8.07
N GLU A 13 -2.16 -1.28 9.14
CA GLU A 13 -2.28 -2.01 10.42
C GLU A 13 -3.68 -1.86 11.04
N SER A 14 -4.34 -0.72 10.85
CA SER A 14 -5.73 -0.51 11.31
C SER A 14 -6.75 -1.36 10.55
N LEU A 15 -6.39 -1.88 9.37
CA LEU A 15 -7.27 -2.68 8.52
C LEU A 15 -7.01 -4.18 8.66
N VAL A 16 -5.74 -4.59 8.70
CA VAL A 16 -5.33 -6.00 8.63
C VAL A 16 -4.53 -6.47 9.84
N ASP A 17 -4.41 -5.68 10.90
CA ASP A 17 -3.52 -5.94 12.04
C ASP A 17 -2.03 -5.92 11.68
N LYS A 18 -1.18 -5.73 12.69
CA LYS A 18 0.27 -5.54 12.53
C LYS A 18 0.98 -6.75 11.93
N GLU A 19 0.49 -7.94 12.25
CA GLU A 19 1.06 -9.22 11.82
C GLU A 19 1.01 -9.41 10.30
N HIS A 20 0.14 -8.66 9.61
CA HIS A 20 -0.04 -8.73 8.15
C HIS A 20 0.61 -7.55 7.42
N VAL A 21 1.40 -6.70 8.10
CA VAL A 21 2.09 -5.55 7.51
C VAL A 21 3.61 -5.68 7.70
N ASN A 22 4.35 -5.65 6.60
CA ASN A 22 5.81 -5.53 6.65
C ASN A 22 6.23 -4.07 6.48
N ALA A 23 6.41 -3.36 7.59
CA ALA A 23 6.86 -1.97 7.60
C ALA A 23 8.32 -1.76 7.13
N ASN A 24 9.10 -2.84 7.02
CA ASN A 24 10.50 -2.83 6.59
C ASN A 24 10.68 -3.71 5.35
N ALA A 25 9.77 -3.58 4.38
CA ALA A 25 9.83 -4.32 3.13
C ALA A 25 11.16 -4.08 2.41
N THR A 26 11.75 -5.14 1.86
CA THR A 26 12.98 -5.03 1.07
C THR A 26 12.73 -4.15 -0.15
N PRO A 27 13.58 -3.15 -0.43
CA PRO A 27 13.42 -2.30 -1.60
C PRO A 27 13.39 -3.11 -2.90
N PHE A 28 12.39 -2.83 -3.74
CA PHE A 28 12.28 -3.42 -5.07
C PHE A 28 12.96 -2.51 -6.10
N THR A 29 13.64 -3.11 -7.09
CA THR A 29 14.35 -2.38 -8.15
C THR A 29 13.53 -2.24 -9.44
N SER A 30 12.20 -2.38 -9.37
CA SER A 30 11.31 -2.14 -10.49
C SER A 30 11.33 -0.67 -10.91
N GLY A 31 11.29 -0.42 -12.22
CA GLY A 31 11.17 0.92 -12.78
C GLY A 31 9.72 1.41 -12.65
N GLU A 32 9.39 2.03 -11.51
CA GLU A 32 8.06 2.59 -11.20
C GLU A 32 8.07 4.11 -11.36
N ASP A 33 7.15 4.66 -12.16
CA ASP A 33 7.12 6.11 -12.46
C ASP A 33 6.58 6.94 -11.29
N PHE A 34 5.91 6.30 -10.32
CA PHE A 34 5.50 6.93 -9.07
C PHE A 34 6.69 7.57 -8.32
N ALA A 35 7.91 7.07 -8.53
CA ALA A 35 9.13 7.66 -8.00
C ALA A 35 9.32 9.13 -8.43
N TYR A 36 8.77 9.56 -9.58
CA TYR A 36 8.80 10.96 -9.99
C TYR A 36 7.88 11.85 -9.15
N PHE A 37 6.72 11.34 -8.69
CA PHE A 37 5.88 12.05 -7.74
C PHE A 37 6.59 12.19 -6.39
N LEU A 38 7.26 11.13 -5.94
CA LEU A 38 8.04 11.12 -4.70
C LEU A 38 9.24 12.08 -4.72
N LYS A 39 9.76 12.47 -5.89
CA LYS A 39 10.75 13.55 -6.00
C LYS A 39 10.17 14.94 -5.75
N LYS A 40 8.84 15.10 -5.84
CA LYS A 40 8.15 16.41 -5.76
C LYS A 40 7.45 16.61 -4.42
N LYS A 41 6.94 15.54 -3.82
CA LYS A 41 6.28 15.57 -2.53
C LYS A 41 6.68 14.35 -1.70
N PRO A 42 6.89 14.53 -0.39
CA PRO A 42 6.92 13.41 0.53
C PRO A 42 5.68 12.54 0.33
N GLY A 43 5.89 11.23 0.29
CA GLY A 43 4.88 10.24 -0.03
C GLY A 43 5.41 8.83 0.19
N ASP A 44 4.52 7.86 0.08
CA ASP A 44 4.80 6.44 0.25
C ASP A 44 4.26 5.65 -0.95
N CYS A 45 4.99 4.61 -1.34
CA CYS A 45 4.57 3.66 -2.37
C CYS A 45 4.69 2.26 -1.78
N MET A 46 3.57 1.73 -1.30
CA MET A 46 3.51 0.40 -0.72
C MET A 46 3.07 -0.65 -1.74
N TYR A 47 3.42 -1.90 -1.46
CA TYR A 47 2.95 -3.06 -2.20
C TYR A 47 1.88 -3.79 -1.39
N MET A 48 0.89 -4.34 -2.09
CA MET A 48 -0.14 -5.20 -1.51
C MET A 48 0.10 -6.63 -1.98
N GLY A 49 -0.03 -7.59 -1.06
CA GLY A 49 0.04 -9.01 -1.42
C GLY A 49 -1.12 -9.41 -2.34
N ASN A 50 -0.82 -10.19 -3.38
CA ASN A 50 -1.81 -10.70 -4.33
C ASN A 50 -1.98 -12.24 -4.22
N GLY A 51 -1.54 -12.84 -3.11
CA GLY A 51 -1.49 -14.30 -2.93
C GLY A 51 -0.18 -14.92 -3.45
N ILE A 52 0.11 -16.13 -2.98
CA ILE A 52 1.36 -16.85 -3.29
C ILE A 52 1.35 -17.51 -4.68
N ASP A 53 0.15 -17.80 -5.21
CA ASP A 53 -0.04 -18.56 -6.46
C ASP A 53 -0.35 -17.66 -7.67
N ALA A 54 -0.33 -16.34 -7.50
CA ALA A 54 -0.71 -15.38 -8.54
C ALA A 54 0.26 -15.26 -9.72
N GLY A 55 1.42 -15.93 -9.67
CA GLY A 55 2.52 -15.72 -10.61
C GLY A 55 3.19 -14.35 -10.43
N ALA A 56 4.37 -14.19 -11.02
CA ALA A 56 5.08 -12.90 -11.03
C ALA A 56 4.41 -11.91 -11.99
N LEU A 57 4.49 -10.62 -11.68
CA LEU A 57 4.11 -9.55 -12.62
C LEU A 57 4.82 -9.72 -13.97
N HIS A 58 4.13 -9.40 -15.06
CA HIS A 58 4.55 -9.61 -16.46
C HIS A 58 4.65 -11.07 -16.94
N SER A 59 4.33 -12.05 -16.10
CA SER A 59 4.23 -13.44 -16.54
C SER A 59 2.92 -13.72 -17.29
N SER A 60 2.93 -14.64 -18.26
CA SER A 60 1.71 -15.09 -18.96
C SER A 60 0.76 -15.90 -18.08
N ILE A 61 1.26 -16.40 -16.95
CA ILE A 61 0.48 -17.10 -15.92
C ILE A 61 0.06 -16.20 -14.76
N TYR A 62 0.26 -14.88 -14.89
CA TYR A 62 -0.17 -13.94 -13.86
C TYR A 62 -1.69 -13.92 -13.76
N ILE A 63 -2.21 -14.17 -12.56
CA ILE A 63 -3.63 -14.11 -12.24
C ILE A 63 -3.81 -13.14 -11.07
N PHE A 64 -4.58 -12.08 -11.30
CA PHE A 64 -4.94 -11.13 -10.25
C PHE A 64 -5.90 -11.79 -9.25
N ASN A 65 -5.69 -11.58 -7.95
CA ASN A 65 -6.57 -12.12 -6.92
C ASN A 65 -7.67 -11.10 -6.62
N ASP A 66 -8.87 -11.30 -7.18
CA ASP A 66 -10.03 -10.42 -6.94
C ASP A 66 -10.43 -10.35 -5.45
N GLU A 67 -10.17 -11.40 -4.67
CA GLU A 67 -10.42 -11.40 -3.22
C GLU A 67 -9.50 -10.42 -2.47
N SER A 68 -8.42 -9.94 -3.11
CA SER A 68 -7.53 -8.92 -2.53
C SER A 68 -8.07 -7.49 -2.66
N MET A 69 -9.02 -7.25 -3.57
CA MET A 69 -9.53 -5.90 -3.86
C MET A 69 -10.09 -5.16 -2.63
N PRO A 70 -10.87 -5.81 -1.73
CA PRO A 70 -11.41 -5.13 -0.55
C PRO A 70 -10.31 -4.57 0.37
N PHE A 71 -9.14 -5.20 0.44
CA PHE A 71 -8.02 -4.69 1.23
C PHE A 71 -7.39 -3.45 0.62
N GLY A 72 -7.23 -3.41 -0.71
CA GLY A 72 -6.74 -2.22 -1.41
C GLY A 72 -7.69 -1.03 -1.26
N VAL A 73 -8.99 -1.26 -1.41
CA VAL A 73 -10.03 -0.23 -1.18
C VAL A 73 -10.05 0.20 0.29
N GLY A 74 -10.04 -0.76 1.22
CA GLY A 74 -10.05 -0.50 2.66
C GLY A 74 -8.82 0.29 3.12
N TYR A 75 -7.66 0.04 2.53
CA TYR A 75 -6.43 0.79 2.82
C TYR A 75 -6.61 2.27 2.50
N TRP A 76 -7.09 2.60 1.29
CA TRP A 76 -7.32 3.99 0.89
C TRP A 76 -8.39 4.67 1.75
N ILE A 77 -9.47 3.96 2.09
CA ILE A 77 -10.50 4.46 3.01
C ILE A 77 -9.87 4.79 4.37
N SER A 78 -9.13 3.84 4.96
CA SER A 78 -8.45 4.00 6.26
C SER A 78 -7.48 5.18 6.23
N LEU A 79 -6.64 5.28 5.21
CA LEU A 79 -5.67 6.37 5.05
C LEU A 79 -6.36 7.73 4.97
N VAL A 80 -7.37 7.87 4.10
CA VAL A 80 -8.11 9.13 3.93
C VAL A 80 -8.84 9.51 5.21
N GLN A 81 -9.48 8.57 5.90
CA GLN A 81 -10.16 8.84 7.18
C GLN A 81 -9.18 9.30 8.26
N GLN A 82 -7.95 8.80 8.27
CA GLN A 82 -6.95 9.19 9.27
C GLN A 82 -6.32 10.55 8.96
N GLU A 83 -6.02 10.84 7.69
CA GLU A 83 -5.34 12.07 7.27
C GLU A 83 -6.30 13.26 7.11
N LEU A 84 -7.53 13.02 6.68
CA LEU A 84 -8.50 14.06 6.33
C LEU A 84 -9.72 14.07 7.25
N LYS A 85 -9.59 13.60 8.50
CA LYS A 85 -10.69 13.56 9.49
C LYS A 85 -11.59 14.80 9.34
N PRO A 86 -12.90 14.62 9.04
CA PRO A 86 -13.81 15.74 9.03
C PRO A 86 -13.73 16.43 10.39
N SER A 87 -13.49 17.74 10.39
CA SER A 87 -13.72 18.55 11.57
C SER A 87 -15.17 18.30 11.98
N VAL A 88 -15.39 17.79 13.18
CA VAL A 88 -16.75 17.74 13.75
C VAL A 88 -17.25 19.18 13.72
N LEU A 89 -18.31 19.44 12.93
CA LEU A 89 -19.07 20.69 12.96
C LEU A 89 -19.81 20.80 14.30
#